data_AF-A0A4P5T5S3-F1
#
_entry.id   AF-A0A4P5T5S3-F1
#
_cell.length_a   1.000
_cell.length_b   1.000
_cell.length_c   1.000
_cell.angle_alpha   90.00
_cell.angle_beta   90.00
_cell.angle_gamma   90.00
#
_symmetry.space_group_name_H-M   'P 1'
#
loop_
_entity.id
_entity.type
_entity.pdbx_description
1 polymer ?
#
loop_
_entity_poly.entity_id
_entity_poly.type
_entity_poly.pdbx_seq_one_letter_code
_entity_poly.pdbx_strand_id
1 'polypeptide(L)'
;MFNMKNVRRNSATLFSVLLLFGFTVSSCSNAQSDPQLQTAIAKSKVEKLVDKTVVPTLDTSAYRKKFNAMLNGDSSEKWKFKGDFPLAGAWLPQHRVIAYYGNLYSTRMGILGELPKPQMFAKLKGELENWRKADPTTPVKPALHYIVTTAQGSPGSGGKYRLRMPNKEIDKVMSMAADIDAHVFLDIQVVLSNLREEIPVIEK
;
A
#
# COMPACT_ATOMS: atom_id res chain seq x y z
N MET A 1 12.70 -43.81 34.76
CA MET A 1 12.47 -45.26 34.89
C MET A 1 11.61 -45.68 33.70
N PHE A 2 12.10 -46.56 32.80
CA PHE A 2 11.50 -46.94 31.49
C PHE A 2 11.31 -45.76 30.49
N ASN A 3 11.86 -45.69 29.27
CA ASN A 3 12.30 -46.66 28.24
C ASN A 3 11.15 -47.61 27.84
N MET A 4 10.74 -47.85 26.59
CA MET A 4 11.38 -47.88 25.27
C MET A 4 10.23 -47.63 24.23
N LYS A 5 10.34 -47.51 22.90
CA LYS A 5 11.28 -48.04 21.91
C LYS A 5 11.48 -47.11 20.70
N ASN A 6 12.55 -47.34 19.96
CA ASN A 6 12.82 -46.84 18.61
C ASN A 6 12.15 -47.78 17.56
N VAL A 7 11.74 -47.27 16.40
CA VAL A 7 11.51 -48.08 15.17
C VAL A 7 12.17 -47.36 13.99
N ARG A 8 12.80 -48.12 13.10
CA ARG A 8 13.84 -47.66 12.15
C ARG A 8 13.69 -48.42 10.81
N ARG A 9 14.21 -47.85 9.71
CA ARG A 9 14.56 -48.52 8.41
C ARG A 9 13.37 -48.85 7.47
N ASN A 10 13.48 -48.94 6.14
CA ASN A 10 14.54 -48.93 5.09
C ASN A 10 13.85 -48.49 3.73
N SER A 11 14.39 -47.67 2.81
CA SER A 11 15.42 -47.84 1.74
C SER A 11 15.05 -48.64 0.46
N ALA A 12 15.45 -48.14 -0.74
CA ALA A 12 15.74 -48.84 -2.03
C ALA A 12 14.56 -49.34 -2.94
N THR A 13 14.59 -49.47 -4.29
CA THR A 13 15.25 -48.77 -5.46
C THR A 13 14.68 -49.30 -6.83
N LEU A 14 15.10 -48.74 -7.99
CA LEU A 14 15.33 -49.35 -9.35
C LEU A 14 14.24 -49.41 -10.50
N PHE A 15 14.68 -48.98 -11.71
CA PHE A 15 14.38 -49.44 -13.11
C PHE A 15 12.99 -49.23 -13.80
N SER A 16 12.82 -49.17 -15.15
CA SER A 16 13.66 -48.85 -16.36
C SER A 16 12.81 -48.92 -17.67
N VAL A 17 13.41 -48.63 -18.85
CA VAL A 17 12.95 -48.88 -20.27
C VAL A 17 11.79 -47.98 -20.77
N LEU A 18 11.88 -47.10 -21.79
CA LEU A 18 12.46 -47.05 -23.17
C LEU A 18 11.54 -47.61 -24.27
N LEU A 19 11.11 -46.75 -25.21
CA LEU A 19 10.67 -47.17 -26.55
C LEU A 19 10.85 -46.03 -27.58
N LEU A 20 11.69 -46.26 -28.59
CA LEU A 20 11.81 -45.39 -29.77
C LEU A 20 10.74 -45.74 -30.80
N PHE A 21 10.31 -44.76 -31.60
CA PHE A 21 10.04 -44.99 -33.02
C PHE A 21 10.44 -43.75 -33.81
N GLY A 22 11.28 -43.94 -34.83
CA GLY A 22 11.71 -42.87 -35.74
C GLY A 22 11.04 -42.99 -37.10
N PHE A 23 10.99 -41.88 -37.83
CA PHE A 23 10.75 -41.88 -39.28
C PHE A 23 11.74 -40.91 -39.94
N THR A 24 12.43 -41.39 -40.97
CA THR A 24 13.41 -40.66 -41.78
C THR A 24 12.84 -40.36 -43.18
N VAL A 25 13.65 -39.69 -44.02
CA VAL A 25 13.44 -39.29 -45.43
C VAL A 25 12.75 -37.92 -45.63
N SER A 26 13.15 -37.05 -46.57
CA SER A 26 14.32 -37.10 -47.48
C SER A 26 14.80 -35.71 -47.95
N SER A 27 15.99 -35.72 -48.56
CA SER A 27 16.76 -34.58 -49.09
C SER A 27 16.06 -33.69 -50.13
N CYS A 28 16.46 -32.41 -50.21
CA CYS A 28 17.06 -31.84 -51.44
C CYS A 28 17.81 -30.53 -51.14
N SER A 29 19.08 -30.42 -51.55
CA SER A 29 19.79 -29.14 -51.67
C SER A 29 19.55 -28.53 -53.05
N ASN A 30 19.54 -27.21 -53.13
CA ASN A 30 19.98 -26.48 -54.32
C ASN A 30 20.64 -25.17 -53.89
N ALA A 31 21.73 -24.82 -54.55
CA ALA A 31 22.47 -23.58 -54.33
C ALA A 31 22.31 -22.68 -55.55
N GLN A 32 22.05 -21.39 -55.34
CA GLN A 32 22.76 -20.34 -56.08
C GLN A 32 22.63 -18.97 -55.40
N SER A 33 23.55 -18.10 -55.79
CA SER A 33 23.90 -16.80 -55.21
C SER A 33 23.01 -15.64 -55.63
N ASP A 34 22.94 -14.61 -54.78
CA ASP A 34 22.90 -13.20 -55.21
C ASP A 34 23.52 -12.28 -54.11
N PRO A 35 23.84 -10.99 -54.37
CA PRO A 35 25.13 -10.44 -53.94
C PRO A 35 25.07 -9.48 -52.74
N GLN A 36 26.25 -9.16 -52.19
CA GLN A 36 26.42 -8.15 -51.15
C GLN A 36 26.15 -6.74 -51.69
N LEU A 37 25.36 -5.96 -50.94
CA LEU A 37 25.41 -4.49 -50.98
C LEU A 37 25.66 -3.97 -49.57
N GLN A 38 26.71 -3.17 -49.41
CA GLN A 38 27.08 -2.54 -48.14
C GLN A 38 26.23 -1.29 -47.91
N THR A 39 25.58 -1.18 -46.74
CA THR A 39 25.03 0.11 -46.28
C THR A 39 25.27 0.32 -44.78
N ALA A 40 26.12 1.30 -44.48
CA ALA A 40 26.26 2.08 -43.24
C ALA A 40 25.87 1.46 -41.89
N ILE A 41 26.89 1.27 -41.03
CA ILE A 41 26.69 1.14 -39.57
C ILE A 41 26.17 2.49 -39.02
N ALA A 42 24.86 2.59 -38.85
CA ALA A 42 24.26 3.67 -38.06
C ALA A 42 24.63 3.46 -36.59
N LYS A 43 25.52 4.29 -36.04
CA LYS A 43 25.78 4.35 -34.60
C LYS A 43 24.51 4.82 -33.89
N SER A 44 23.72 3.87 -33.38
CA SER A 44 22.64 4.16 -32.46
C SER A 44 23.22 4.83 -31.22
N LYS A 45 23.03 6.15 -31.12
CA LYS A 45 23.29 6.92 -29.91
C LYS A 45 22.29 6.42 -28.87
N VAL A 46 22.75 5.59 -27.93
CA VAL A 46 21.96 5.22 -26.74
C VAL A 46 21.78 6.48 -25.92
N GLU A 47 20.73 7.22 -26.22
CA GLU A 47 20.35 8.41 -25.50
C GLU A 47 19.78 7.94 -24.15
N LYS A 48 20.65 8.00 -23.14
CA LYS A 48 20.35 7.62 -21.77
C LYS A 48 19.09 8.37 -21.34
N LEU A 49 17.98 7.65 -21.21
CA LEU A 49 16.72 8.19 -20.68
C LEU A 49 17.00 8.73 -19.28
N VAL A 50 17.20 10.04 -19.20
CA VAL A 50 17.20 10.77 -17.94
C VAL A 50 15.76 10.66 -17.45
N ASP A 51 15.60 9.97 -16.33
CA ASP A 51 14.32 9.87 -15.62
C ASP A 51 13.85 11.29 -15.30
N LYS A 52 12.93 11.78 -16.12
CA LYS A 52 12.48 13.16 -16.09
C LYS A 52 11.45 13.23 -14.99
N THR A 53 11.91 13.50 -13.77
CA THR A 53 11.10 13.61 -12.55
C THR A 53 9.79 14.31 -12.87
N VAL A 54 8.71 13.52 -12.94
CA VAL A 54 7.41 14.02 -13.39
C VAL A 54 6.87 14.87 -12.25
N VAL A 55 7.08 16.19 -12.36
CA VAL A 55 6.45 17.16 -11.46
C VAL A 55 4.94 16.91 -11.58
N PRO A 56 4.24 16.50 -10.51
CA PRO A 56 2.83 16.23 -10.60
C PRO A 56 2.11 17.52 -10.98
N THR A 57 1.26 17.46 -11.99
CA THR A 57 0.38 18.56 -12.41
C THR A 57 -1.05 18.21 -12.06
N LEU A 58 -1.76 19.10 -11.37
CA LEU A 58 -3.17 18.87 -11.04
C LEU A 58 -4.06 19.13 -12.26
N ASP A 59 -4.84 18.13 -12.67
CA ASP A 59 -5.96 18.33 -13.59
C ASP A 59 -7.14 18.98 -12.83
N THR A 60 -7.25 20.30 -12.99
CA THR A 60 -8.31 21.12 -12.38
C THR A 60 -9.71 20.80 -12.92
N SER A 61 -9.81 20.28 -14.14
CA SER A 61 -11.07 19.89 -14.78
C SER A 61 -11.58 18.56 -14.21
N ALA A 62 -10.71 17.54 -14.18
CA ALA A 62 -11.02 16.27 -13.54
C ALA A 62 -11.28 16.44 -12.03
N TYR A 63 -10.54 17.32 -11.36
CA TYR A 63 -10.81 17.68 -9.96
C TYR A 63 -12.22 18.24 -9.78
N ARG A 64 -12.59 19.28 -10.54
CA ARG A 64 -13.91 19.91 -10.44
C ARG A 64 -15.03 18.93 -10.78
N LYS A 65 -14.84 18.08 -11.80
CA LYS A 65 -15.80 17.02 -12.16
C LYS A 65 -16.00 16.02 -11.03
N LYS A 66 -14.92 15.55 -10.39
CA LYS A 66 -15.00 14.60 -9.27
C LYS A 66 -15.63 15.21 -8.03
N PHE A 67 -15.27 16.45 -7.71
CA PHE A 67 -15.85 17.21 -6.59
C PHE A 67 -17.37 17.39 -6.78
N ASN A 68 -17.81 17.85 -7.96
CA ASN A 68 -19.23 18.02 -8.25
C ASN A 68 -20.01 16.70 -8.20
N ALA A 69 -19.41 15.59 -8.66
CA ALA A 69 -20.02 14.27 -8.53
C ALA A 69 -20.17 13.83 -7.07
N MET A 70 -19.21 14.16 -6.19
CA MET A 70 -19.28 13.87 -4.76
C MET A 70 -20.37 14.63 -4.00
N LEU A 71 -20.88 15.75 -4.54
CA LEU A 71 -22.03 16.43 -3.96
C LEU A 71 -23.32 15.59 -4.02
N ASN A 72 -23.36 14.54 -4.85
CA ASN A 72 -24.48 13.59 -4.93
C ASN A 72 -25.86 14.26 -5.09
N GLY A 73 -25.91 15.36 -5.87
CA GLY A 73 -27.13 16.14 -6.09
C GLY A 73 -27.51 17.11 -4.96
N ASP A 74 -26.66 17.32 -3.95
CA ASP A 74 -26.92 18.32 -2.91
C ASP A 74 -27.09 19.72 -3.51
N SER A 75 -28.28 20.29 -3.29
CA SER A 75 -28.65 21.64 -3.68
C SER A 75 -28.28 22.69 -2.63
N SER A 76 -27.79 22.28 -1.46
CA SER A 76 -27.36 23.19 -0.41
C SER A 76 -26.12 23.99 -0.84
N GLU A 77 -26.09 25.27 -0.50
CA GLU A 77 -24.94 26.11 -0.84
C GLU A 77 -23.70 25.85 0.02
N LYS A 78 -23.83 24.98 1.04
CA LYS A 78 -22.82 24.74 2.08
C LYS A 78 -21.55 24.10 1.54
N TRP A 79 -21.68 23.23 0.54
CA TRP A 79 -20.59 22.39 0.02
C TRP A 79 -20.13 22.77 -1.39
N LYS A 80 -20.61 23.89 -1.95
CA LYS A 80 -20.24 24.37 -3.29
C LYS A 80 -18.72 24.55 -3.43
N PHE A 81 -18.15 24.09 -4.54
CA PHE A 81 -16.72 24.28 -4.84
C PHE A 81 -16.41 25.77 -5.03
N LYS A 82 -15.50 26.32 -4.20
CA LYS A 82 -15.20 27.76 -4.19
C LYS A 82 -14.10 28.21 -5.16
N GLY A 83 -13.44 27.26 -5.83
CA GLY A 83 -12.30 27.54 -6.72
C GLY A 83 -10.93 27.19 -6.12
N ASP A 84 -10.87 26.89 -4.82
CA ASP A 84 -9.65 26.52 -4.13
C ASP A 84 -9.19 25.10 -4.52
N PHE A 85 -8.13 25.02 -5.31
CA PHE A 85 -7.52 23.75 -5.73
C PHE A 85 -6.40 23.33 -4.75
N PRO A 86 -6.25 22.03 -4.46
CA PRO A 86 -5.15 21.54 -3.63
C PRO A 86 -3.81 21.60 -4.39
N LEU A 87 -2.72 21.36 -3.66
CA LEU A 87 -1.41 21.11 -4.28
C LEU A 87 -1.45 19.86 -5.16
N ALA A 88 -0.64 19.85 -6.22
CA ALA A 88 -0.55 18.70 -7.10
C ALA A 88 0.03 17.47 -6.36
N GLY A 89 -0.49 16.28 -6.70
CA GLY A 89 -0.24 15.05 -5.94
C GLY A 89 -1.22 14.80 -4.79
N ALA A 90 -2.09 15.76 -4.45
CA ALA A 90 -3.15 15.54 -3.46
C ALA A 90 -4.07 14.37 -3.85
N TRP A 91 -4.38 13.51 -2.87
CA TRP A 91 -5.17 12.31 -3.09
C TRP A 91 -6.68 12.53 -3.16
N LEU A 92 -7.20 13.53 -2.44
CA LEU A 92 -8.64 13.79 -2.33
C LEU A 92 -9.07 14.87 -3.32
N PRO A 93 -10.24 14.74 -3.98
CA PRO A 93 -11.23 13.65 -3.89
C PRO A 93 -10.98 12.45 -4.82
N GLN A 94 -9.83 12.35 -5.48
CA GLN A 94 -9.56 11.34 -6.53
C GLN A 94 -9.51 9.90 -5.99
N HIS A 95 -9.09 9.72 -4.74
CA HIS A 95 -8.96 8.43 -4.08
C HIS A 95 -9.93 8.30 -2.90
N ARG A 96 -10.42 7.08 -2.64
CA ARG A 96 -11.10 6.72 -1.40
C ARG A 96 -10.07 6.13 -0.45
N VAL A 97 -9.88 6.75 0.71
CA VAL A 97 -9.02 6.21 1.77
C VAL A 97 -9.86 5.37 2.72
N ILE A 98 -9.48 4.11 2.92
CA ILE A 98 -10.09 3.21 3.91
C ILE A 98 -9.08 3.00 5.03
N ALA A 99 -9.40 3.54 6.21
CA ALA A 99 -8.52 3.53 7.37
C ALA A 99 -9.00 2.56 8.44
N TYR A 100 -8.08 1.76 8.98
CA TYR A 100 -8.31 1.05 10.25
C TYR A 100 -7.75 1.86 11.40
N TYR A 101 -8.58 2.13 12.39
CA TYR A 101 -8.31 3.06 13.50
C TYR A 101 -7.91 2.32 14.78
N GLY A 102 -7.03 2.92 15.58
CA GLY A 102 -6.91 2.56 16.99
C GLY A 102 -5.56 2.79 17.66
N ASN A 103 -5.35 2.13 18.80
CA ASN A 103 -4.12 2.20 19.59
C ASN A 103 -3.57 0.78 19.89
N LEU A 104 -2.28 0.55 19.59
CA LEU A 104 -1.61 -0.76 19.71
C LEU A 104 -1.48 -1.30 21.15
N TYR A 105 -1.69 -0.49 22.19
CA TYR A 105 -1.67 -0.95 23.59
C TYR A 105 -3.08 -1.20 24.16
N SER A 106 -4.15 -1.02 23.39
CA SER A 106 -5.52 -1.19 23.89
C SER A 106 -6.43 -1.88 22.89
N THR A 107 -6.85 -3.11 23.24
CA THR A 107 -7.87 -3.88 22.51
C THR A 107 -9.25 -3.21 22.49
N ARG A 108 -9.47 -2.19 23.33
CA ARG A 108 -10.73 -1.44 23.44
C ARG A 108 -10.70 -0.09 22.75
N MET A 109 -9.58 0.27 22.11
CA MET A 109 -9.41 1.52 21.37
C MET A 109 -9.16 1.22 19.89
N GLY A 110 -10.05 0.47 19.26
CA GLY A 110 -10.06 0.24 17.81
C GLY A 110 -9.26 -0.97 17.32
N ILE A 111 -9.57 -1.39 16.09
CA ILE A 111 -9.16 -2.65 15.47
C ILE A 111 -7.64 -2.82 15.33
N LEU A 112 -6.86 -1.74 15.32
CA LEU A 112 -5.39 -1.81 15.33
C LEU A 112 -4.83 -2.46 16.59
N GLY A 113 -5.49 -2.29 17.74
CA GLY A 113 -5.12 -2.91 19.01
C GLY A 113 -5.92 -4.17 19.34
N GLU A 114 -7.13 -4.31 18.78
CA GLU A 114 -8.04 -5.44 19.01
C GLU A 114 -7.51 -6.76 18.42
N LEU A 115 -6.91 -6.72 17.23
CA LEU A 115 -6.57 -7.92 16.45
C LEU A 115 -5.06 -8.04 16.15
N PRO A 116 -4.51 -9.27 16.14
CA PRO A 116 -3.14 -9.50 15.66
C PRO A 116 -2.94 -9.01 14.22
N LYS A 117 -1.76 -8.43 13.91
CA LYS A 117 -1.43 -7.84 12.59
C LYS A 117 -1.93 -8.65 11.38
N PRO A 118 -1.70 -9.96 11.26
CA PRO A 118 -2.15 -10.72 10.09
C PRO A 118 -3.67 -10.77 9.92
N GLN A 119 -4.42 -10.86 11.03
CA GLN A 119 -5.88 -10.88 11.02
C GLN A 119 -6.45 -9.50 10.70
N MET A 120 -5.84 -8.45 11.28
CA MET A 120 -6.19 -7.06 11.02
C MET A 120 -5.97 -6.69 9.54
N PHE A 121 -4.81 -7.05 8.97
CA PHE A 121 -4.51 -6.84 7.54
C PHE A 121 -5.45 -7.62 6.62
N ALA A 122 -5.79 -8.88 6.96
CA ALA A 122 -6.73 -9.68 6.17
C ALA A 122 -8.12 -9.03 6.11
N LYS A 123 -8.61 -8.50 7.25
CA LYS A 123 -9.88 -7.75 7.30
C LYS A 123 -9.81 -6.43 6.55
N LEU A 124 -8.75 -5.63 6.72
CA LEU A 124 -8.56 -4.37 5.98
C LEU A 124 -8.58 -4.63 4.47
N LYS A 125 -7.86 -5.66 4.00
CA LYS A 125 -7.86 -6.05 2.59
C LYS A 125 -9.26 -6.43 2.10
N GLY A 126 -10.05 -7.15 2.91
CA GLY A 126 -11.46 -7.42 2.62
C GLY A 126 -12.27 -6.14 2.38
N GLU A 127 -12.13 -5.14 3.25
CA GLU A 127 -12.84 -3.86 3.08
C GLU A 127 -12.37 -3.06 1.86
N LEU A 128 -11.08 -3.11 1.51
CA LEU A 128 -10.58 -2.50 0.27
C LEU A 128 -11.29 -3.12 -0.96
N GLU A 129 -11.42 -4.45 -1.00
CA GLU A 129 -12.11 -5.13 -2.10
C GLU A 129 -13.63 -4.85 -2.13
N ASN A 130 -14.28 -4.76 -0.96
CA ASN A 130 -15.68 -4.35 -0.86
C ASN A 130 -15.90 -2.96 -1.48
N TRP A 131 -15.05 -1.99 -1.12
CA TRP A 131 -15.15 -0.62 -1.63
C TRP A 131 -14.75 -0.49 -3.11
N ARG A 132 -13.79 -1.30 -3.61
CA ARG A 132 -13.44 -1.37 -5.03
C ARG A 132 -14.60 -1.89 -5.89
N LYS A 133 -15.37 -2.85 -5.37
CA LYS A 133 -16.58 -3.36 -6.04
C LYS A 133 -17.74 -2.38 -5.99
N ALA A 134 -17.94 -1.71 -4.86
CA ALA A 134 -19.04 -0.76 -4.67
C ALA A 134 -18.92 0.52 -5.53
N ASP A 135 -17.69 0.97 -5.78
CA ASP A 135 -17.42 2.12 -6.65
C ASP A 135 -16.07 1.96 -7.37
N PRO A 136 -16.07 1.28 -8.54
CA PRO A 136 -14.88 1.09 -9.36
C PRO A 136 -14.28 2.38 -9.93
N THR A 137 -15.01 3.51 -9.87
CA THR A 137 -14.58 4.81 -10.42
C THR A 137 -13.71 5.61 -9.46
N THR A 138 -13.54 5.15 -8.23
CA THR A 138 -12.70 5.79 -7.21
C THR A 138 -11.64 4.82 -6.71
N PRO A 139 -10.37 4.96 -7.15
CA PRO A 139 -9.27 4.15 -6.65
C PRO A 139 -9.20 4.13 -5.12
N VAL A 140 -9.10 2.93 -4.54
CA VAL A 140 -9.13 2.72 -3.08
C VAL A 140 -7.72 2.52 -2.54
N LYS A 141 -7.35 3.36 -1.56
CA LYS A 141 -6.06 3.36 -0.86
C LYS A 141 -6.21 2.96 0.62
N PRO A 142 -5.35 2.10 1.17
CA PRO A 142 -5.37 1.75 2.59
C PRO A 142 -4.76 2.85 3.46
N ALA A 143 -5.18 2.90 4.71
CA ALA A 143 -4.54 3.70 5.76
C ALA A 143 -4.61 3.03 7.15
N LEU A 144 -3.69 3.42 8.03
CA LEU A 144 -3.71 3.12 9.45
C LEU A 144 -3.89 4.44 10.21
N HIS A 145 -4.95 4.56 11.00
CA HIS A 145 -5.25 5.77 11.78
C HIS A 145 -4.90 5.52 13.25
N TYR A 146 -3.68 5.89 13.65
CA TYR A 146 -3.08 5.50 14.91
C TYR A 146 -3.15 6.63 15.95
N ILE A 147 -3.67 6.31 17.13
CA ILE A 147 -3.76 7.24 18.26
C ILE A 147 -2.40 7.34 18.95
N VAL A 148 -1.66 8.42 18.67
CA VAL A 148 -0.32 8.70 19.22
C VAL A 148 -0.38 9.43 20.56
N THR A 149 -1.43 10.20 20.82
CA THR A 149 -1.70 10.80 22.13
C THR A 149 -3.13 10.50 22.50
N THR A 150 -3.35 9.87 23.66
CA THR A 150 -4.69 9.48 24.15
C THR A 150 -5.18 10.44 25.23
N ALA A 151 -6.47 10.78 25.19
CA ALA A 151 -7.13 11.49 26.28
C ALA A 151 -7.18 10.61 27.55
N GLN A 152 -7.07 11.23 28.73
CA GLN A 152 -7.06 10.56 30.03
C GLN A 152 -8.14 11.13 30.97
N GLY A 153 -8.73 10.28 31.79
CA GLY A 153 -9.74 10.70 32.78
C GLY A 153 -9.18 11.42 34.01
N SER A 154 -7.86 11.38 34.20
CA SER A 154 -7.14 12.03 35.30
C SER A 154 -5.98 12.89 34.77
N PRO A 155 -5.55 13.92 35.52
CA PRO A 155 -4.39 14.70 35.14
C PRO A 155 -3.12 13.85 35.30
N GLY A 156 -2.40 13.64 34.19
CA GLY A 156 -1.01 13.18 34.25
C GLY A 156 -0.07 14.25 34.85
N SER A 157 1.23 13.97 34.93
CA SER A 157 2.23 14.85 35.56
C SER A 157 2.25 16.30 35.05
N GLY A 158 1.93 16.53 33.77
CA GLY A 158 1.82 17.87 33.19
C GLY A 158 0.45 18.56 33.37
N GLY A 159 -0.50 17.97 34.11
CA GLY A 159 -1.85 18.50 34.29
C GLY A 159 -2.74 18.51 33.04
N LYS A 160 -2.27 17.98 31.91
CA LYS A 160 -2.91 18.11 30.58
C LYS A 160 -3.92 17.03 30.20
N TYR A 161 -4.26 16.10 31.10
CA TYR A 161 -5.24 15.02 30.87
C TYR A 161 -4.98 14.16 29.62
N ARG A 162 -3.72 13.79 29.38
CA ARG A 162 -3.28 13.07 28.19
C ARG A 162 -2.07 12.16 28.44
N LEU A 163 -1.96 11.11 27.64
CA LEU A 163 -0.83 10.17 27.64
C LEU A 163 -0.28 10.05 26.22
N ARG A 164 1.03 10.32 26.05
CA ARG A 164 1.72 10.15 24.77
C ARG A 164 2.22 8.70 24.62
N MET A 165 2.05 8.12 23.44
CA MET A 165 2.66 6.86 23.07
C MET A 165 4.16 7.06 22.77
N PRO A 166 5.04 6.09 23.07
CA PRO A 166 6.45 6.22 22.73
C PRO A 166 6.67 6.12 21.21
N ASN A 167 7.61 6.90 20.65
CA ASN A 167 7.86 6.99 19.20
C ASN A 167 8.08 5.62 18.53
N LYS A 168 8.64 4.62 19.22
CA LYS A 168 8.77 3.23 18.74
C LYS A 168 7.46 2.60 18.23
N GLU A 169 6.30 3.01 18.77
CA GLU A 169 5.00 2.52 18.30
C GLU A 169 4.56 3.26 17.02
N ILE A 170 4.98 4.52 16.82
CA ILE A 170 4.85 5.22 15.54
C ILE A 170 5.71 4.50 14.50
N ASP A 171 6.98 4.23 14.79
CA ASP A 171 7.90 3.51 13.90
C ASP A 171 7.31 2.14 13.48
N LYS A 172 6.72 1.43 14.43
CA LYS A 172 6.01 0.16 14.22
C LYS A 172 4.78 0.34 13.32
N VAL A 173 3.97 1.37 13.51
CA VAL A 173 2.83 1.64 12.60
C VAL A 173 3.29 2.07 11.22
N MET A 174 4.37 2.85 11.09
CA MET A 174 4.96 3.23 9.81
C MET A 174 5.50 2.00 9.07
N SER A 175 6.19 1.09 9.76
CA SER A 175 6.60 -0.21 9.21
C SER A 175 5.39 -1.07 8.80
N MET A 176 4.34 -1.13 9.62
CA MET A 176 3.09 -1.82 9.27
C MET A 176 2.40 -1.20 8.05
N ALA A 177 2.49 0.11 7.86
CA ALA A 177 1.90 0.78 6.71
C ALA A 177 2.70 0.52 5.42
N ALA A 178 4.04 0.49 5.53
CA ALA A 178 4.94 0.14 4.44
C ALA A 178 4.71 -1.29 3.91
N ASP A 179 4.37 -2.26 4.78
CA ASP A 179 4.01 -3.63 4.38
C ASP A 179 2.86 -3.70 3.34
N ILE A 180 2.01 -2.66 3.25
CA ILE A 180 0.73 -2.68 2.50
C ILE A 180 0.46 -1.44 1.64
N ASP A 181 1.46 -0.59 1.35
CA ASP A 181 1.31 0.71 0.65
C ASP A 181 0.23 1.62 1.30
N ALA A 182 0.15 1.60 2.64
CA ALA A 182 -0.81 2.40 3.39
C ALA A 182 -0.25 3.75 3.82
N HIS A 183 -1.15 4.72 3.97
CA HIS A 183 -0.85 5.98 4.64
C HIS A 183 -1.07 5.88 6.15
N VAL A 184 -0.41 6.74 6.92
CA VAL A 184 -0.61 6.81 8.36
C VAL A 184 -1.22 8.16 8.72
N PHE A 185 -2.33 8.12 9.45
CA PHE A 185 -2.88 9.29 10.13
C PHE A 185 -2.52 9.19 11.62
N LEU A 186 -1.89 10.22 12.17
CA LEU A 186 -1.53 10.29 13.59
C LEU A 186 -2.60 11.09 14.34
N ASP A 187 -3.42 10.41 15.14
CA ASP A 187 -4.45 11.05 15.99
C ASP A 187 -3.82 11.57 17.29
N ILE A 188 -3.86 12.90 17.44
CA ILE A 188 -3.30 13.66 18.56
C ILE A 188 -4.46 14.19 19.41
N GLN A 189 -4.89 13.43 20.41
CA GLN A 189 -5.95 13.84 21.32
C GLN A 189 -5.38 14.83 22.36
N VAL A 190 -5.33 16.12 21.98
CA VAL A 190 -4.61 17.18 22.72
C VAL A 190 -5.15 17.46 24.14
N VAL A 191 -6.45 17.27 24.38
CA VAL A 191 -7.18 17.63 25.61
C VAL A 191 -6.85 19.07 26.06
N LEU A 192 -6.15 19.30 27.19
CA LEU A 192 -5.79 20.66 27.66
C LEU A 192 -4.45 21.19 27.10
N SER A 193 -3.90 20.53 26.09
CA SER A 193 -2.69 20.92 25.35
C SER A 193 -3.06 21.51 23.99
N ASN A 194 -2.08 21.68 23.10
CA ASN A 194 -2.29 22.24 21.77
C ASN A 194 -1.27 21.68 20.77
N LEU A 195 -1.52 21.86 19.48
CA LEU A 195 -0.68 21.30 18.41
C LEU A 195 0.78 21.78 18.47
N ARG A 196 1.06 23.02 18.95
CA ARG A 196 2.44 23.52 19.08
C ARG A 196 3.23 22.81 20.19
N GLU A 197 2.54 22.28 21.21
CA GLU A 197 3.14 21.46 22.28
C GLU A 197 3.29 19.98 21.89
N GLU A 198 2.45 19.46 20.99
CA GLU A 198 2.40 18.03 20.66
C GLU A 198 3.22 17.64 19.44
N ILE A 199 3.16 18.44 18.36
CA ILE A 199 3.81 18.12 17.09
C ILE A 199 5.35 17.91 17.26
N PRO A 200 6.11 18.80 17.95
CA PRO A 200 7.57 18.64 18.08
C PRO A 200 8.02 17.41 18.89
N VAL A 201 7.12 16.74 19.61
CA VAL A 201 7.43 15.50 20.33
C VAL A 201 7.36 14.28 19.40
N ILE A 202 6.58 14.40 18.32
CA ILE A 202 6.25 13.36 17.34
C ILE A 202 7.19 13.40 16.13
N GLU A 203 7.58 14.60 15.65
CA GLU A 203 8.40 14.85 14.44
C GLU A 203 9.90 14.47 14.56
N LYS A 204 10.24 13.34 15.17
CA LYS A 204 11.64 12.91 15.37
C LYS A 204 12.15 11.95 14.31
#